data_AF-A0A1T4KX59-F1
#
_entry.id   AF-A0A1T4KX59-F1
#
_cell.length_a   1.000
_cell.length_b   1.000
_cell.length_c   1.000
_cell.angle_alpha   90.00
_cell.angle_beta   90.00
_cell.angle_gamma   90.00
#
_symmetry.space_group_name_H-M   'P 1'
#
loop_
_entity.id
_entity.type
_entity.pdbx_description
1 polymer ?
#
loop_
_entity_poly.entity_id
_entity_poly.type
_entity_poly.pdbx_seq_one_letter_code
_entity_poly.pdbx_strand_id
1 'polypeptide(L)'
;MNRFFLYILAVFVFASCTDKQGEELFKSIIKAPPSSIERDVKGHEQIASVQAILRYTRPMKKPIRINATSSVKAYAAYEISQKYSAIPLYQEIKIVKNNQGEFEIESDRKAFDVIKGKDVYYALELKYFDLNNQLINYQFSTYDEKDADASTLEQHQTFFSVQNYSLSKQPLVYPMSLDSVYYEDYLFELNSNKKKIKAGLVTPYVAYAPTAEEGQPIRYDLALAYKAVEAAQTKAATEPYTDPATGKEYRLFKTKGIESLKSVAGEIFRYDYRDTDPVDSEIGARILNDDLYRNRFGQNVGLLRQKRSLAQGAKLDALGFKGLLGFKKSDIAFQMRVCICHIISAKRDSGGNSGHGSGNKGKYATYGYNVHKYNEFPSSWNTFDIDYPLPFRVIADLDGDRTKFLKDVRRYYPQTKEADINNMFGDEESVNTFFQRLPFTRF
;
A
#
# COMPACT_ATOMS: atom_id res chain seq x y z
N MET A 1 0.48 59.83 -46.96
CA MET A 1 0.24 58.36 -46.93
C MET A 1 1.56 57.70 -46.57
N ASN A 2 1.66 56.73 -45.68
CA ASN A 2 0.83 56.24 -44.59
C ASN A 2 1.76 55.25 -43.87
N ARG A 3 1.62 55.13 -42.54
CA ARG A 3 2.10 54.01 -41.70
C ARG A 3 3.61 53.97 -41.41
N PHE A 4 3.98 54.49 -40.24
CA PHE A 4 4.62 53.69 -39.18
C PHE A 4 4.51 54.37 -37.80
N PHE A 5 3.39 55.06 -37.56
CA PHE A 5 2.97 55.62 -36.27
C PHE A 5 2.13 54.56 -35.51
N LEU A 6 2.73 53.40 -35.24
CA LEU A 6 2.03 52.25 -34.64
C LEU A 6 2.93 51.50 -33.63
N TYR A 7 3.77 52.26 -32.91
CA TYR A 7 4.63 51.73 -31.84
C TYR A 7 4.46 52.42 -30.48
N ILE A 8 3.52 53.35 -30.32
CA ILE A 8 3.22 53.99 -29.02
C ILE A 8 1.71 54.23 -28.93
N LEU A 9 0.93 53.19 -28.63
CA LEU A 9 -0.35 53.26 -27.92
C LEU A 9 -0.95 51.83 -27.75
N ALA A 10 -0.48 51.08 -26.76
CA ALA A 10 -1.25 49.98 -26.15
C ALA A 10 -0.70 49.57 -24.77
N VAL A 11 -0.01 50.49 -24.09
CA VAL A 11 0.12 50.50 -22.64
C VAL A 11 -0.84 51.60 -22.18
N PHE A 12 -1.81 51.23 -21.33
CA PHE A 12 -2.95 52.02 -20.81
C PHE A 12 -4.23 52.05 -21.66
N VAL A 13 -5.00 50.96 -21.61
CA VAL A 13 -6.44 50.79 -21.29
C VAL A 13 -6.66 49.27 -21.44
N PHE A 14 -6.69 48.43 -20.41
CA PHE A 14 -7.68 48.37 -19.33
C PHE A 14 -7.01 47.98 -18.00
N ALA A 15 -6.82 48.98 -17.13
CA ALA A 15 -7.29 48.81 -15.76
C ALA A 15 -8.82 48.76 -15.81
N SER A 16 -9.42 47.88 -15.00
CA SER A 16 -10.84 47.49 -14.98
C SER A 16 -11.22 46.34 -15.92
N CYS A 17 -10.83 45.13 -15.52
CA CYS A 17 -11.66 43.94 -15.64
C CYS A 17 -11.42 43.11 -14.37
N THR A 18 -12.49 42.98 -13.59
CA THR A 18 -12.62 42.44 -12.23
C THR A 18 -12.00 41.06 -12.02
N ASP A 19 -11.54 40.78 -10.80
CA ASP A 19 -11.04 39.46 -10.31
C ASP A 19 -11.92 38.25 -10.69
N LYS A 20 -13.20 38.48 -11.00
CA LYS A 20 -14.16 37.47 -11.46
C LYS A 20 -13.81 36.81 -12.80
N GLN A 21 -13.16 37.51 -13.73
CA GLN A 21 -12.84 36.92 -15.05
C GLN A 21 -11.57 36.05 -15.02
N GLY A 22 -10.65 36.31 -14.09
CA GLY A 22 -9.54 35.40 -13.80
C GLY A 22 -10.01 34.13 -13.08
N GLU A 23 -10.93 34.25 -12.12
CA GLU A 23 -11.53 33.11 -11.43
C GLU A 23 -12.36 32.18 -12.35
N GLU A 24 -13.04 32.71 -13.38
CA GLU A 24 -13.77 31.87 -14.34
C GLU A 24 -12.85 31.13 -15.32
N LEU A 25 -11.69 31.72 -15.68
CA LEU A 25 -10.65 31.05 -16.46
C LEU A 25 -9.98 29.90 -15.70
N PHE A 26 -9.86 29.99 -14.37
CA PHE A 26 -9.34 28.90 -13.52
C PHE A 26 -10.41 27.90 -13.05
N LYS A 27 -11.69 28.29 -12.96
CA LYS A 27 -12.79 27.33 -12.72
C LYS A 27 -13.11 26.46 -13.92
N SER A 28 -12.85 26.95 -15.14
CA SER A 28 -13.06 26.19 -16.39
C SER A 28 -11.89 25.27 -16.76
N ILE A 29 -10.74 25.41 -16.08
CA ILE A 29 -9.55 24.58 -16.29
C ILE A 29 -9.19 23.89 -14.96
N ILE A 30 -9.57 22.61 -14.85
CA ILE A 30 -9.33 21.68 -13.73
C ILE A 30 -10.40 21.75 -12.63
N LYS A 31 -11.64 21.39 -12.98
CA LYS A 31 -12.38 20.49 -12.08
C LYS A 31 -11.79 19.11 -12.33
N ALA A 32 -10.82 18.69 -11.51
CA ALA A 32 -10.34 17.33 -11.58
C ALA A 32 -11.57 16.43 -11.37
N PRO A 33 -11.94 15.59 -12.35
CA PRO A 33 -12.98 14.60 -12.09
C PRO A 33 -12.56 13.80 -10.86
N PRO A 34 -13.51 13.29 -10.04
CA PRO A 34 -13.17 12.27 -9.06
C PRO A 34 -12.30 11.22 -9.78
N SER A 35 -11.13 10.92 -9.22
CA SER A 35 -10.23 9.94 -9.83
C SER A 35 -10.85 8.55 -9.71
N SER A 36 -11.76 8.20 -10.62
CA SER A 36 -12.05 6.83 -10.99
C SER A 36 -11.30 6.56 -12.29
N ILE A 37 -10.10 5.99 -12.16
CA ILE A 37 -9.46 5.35 -13.31
C ILE A 37 -10.03 3.94 -13.35
N GLU A 38 -11.31 3.81 -13.71
CA GLU A 38 -11.84 2.52 -14.16
C GLU A 38 -11.71 2.53 -15.68
N ARG A 39 -10.62 1.95 -16.17
CA ARG A 39 -10.46 1.63 -17.59
C ARG A 39 -10.64 0.15 -17.73
N ASP A 40 -11.66 -0.22 -18.48
CA ASP A 40 -11.99 -1.57 -18.92
C ASP A 40 -10.79 -2.15 -19.68
N VAL A 41 -9.91 -2.87 -18.97
CA VAL A 41 -8.85 -3.66 -19.57
C VAL A 41 -9.42 -5.03 -19.82
N LYS A 42 -9.48 -5.41 -21.10
CA LYS A 42 -9.89 -6.76 -21.50
C LYS A 42 -8.98 -7.79 -20.83
N GLY A 43 -9.51 -8.57 -19.91
CA GLY A 43 -8.78 -9.73 -19.35
C GLY A 43 -9.18 -10.17 -17.95
N HIS A 44 -9.82 -9.32 -17.14
CA HIS A 44 -10.36 -9.69 -15.84
C HIS A 44 -11.65 -8.91 -15.53
N GLU A 45 -12.47 -9.45 -14.63
CA GLU A 45 -13.69 -8.83 -14.13
C GLU A 45 -13.38 -7.64 -13.22
N GLN A 46 -14.39 -6.78 -13.03
CA GLN A 46 -14.29 -5.65 -12.11
C GLN A 46 -14.23 -6.14 -10.66
N ILE A 47 -13.25 -5.63 -9.91
CA ILE A 47 -13.14 -5.92 -8.47
C ILE A 47 -14.27 -5.20 -7.73
N ALA A 48 -15.18 -5.97 -7.13
CA ALA A 48 -16.29 -5.47 -6.33
C ALA A 48 -15.98 -5.48 -4.84
N SER A 49 -15.18 -6.43 -4.37
CA SER A 49 -14.76 -6.50 -2.97
C SER A 49 -13.37 -7.09 -2.80
N VAL A 50 -12.76 -6.76 -1.66
CA VAL A 50 -11.46 -7.24 -1.23
C VAL A 50 -11.59 -7.86 0.15
N GLN A 51 -11.06 -9.05 0.32
CA GLN A 51 -10.83 -9.66 1.62
C GLN A 51 -9.33 -9.66 1.90
N ALA A 52 -8.89 -8.77 2.79
CA ALA A 52 -7.52 -8.74 3.27
C ALA A 52 -7.42 -9.57 4.55
N ILE A 53 -6.65 -10.64 4.52
CA ILE A 53 -6.46 -11.55 5.65
C ILE A 53 -5.00 -11.46 6.10
N LEU A 54 -4.80 -11.21 7.39
CA LEU A 54 -3.49 -11.15 8.01
C LEU A 54 -3.38 -12.21 9.10
N ARG A 55 -2.43 -13.12 8.92
CA ARG A 55 -2.17 -14.21 9.88
C ARG A 55 -0.82 -14.02 10.54
N TYR A 56 -0.74 -14.20 11.85
CA TYR A 56 0.53 -14.34 12.55
C TYR A 56 1.24 -15.59 12.03
N THR A 57 2.54 -15.47 11.78
CA THR A 57 3.26 -16.46 11.01
C THR A 57 4.61 -16.79 11.64
N ARG A 58 4.95 -18.09 11.63
CA ARG A 58 6.26 -18.58 12.08
C ARG A 58 6.95 -19.41 10.99
N PRO A 59 8.28 -19.29 10.84
CA PRO A 59 9.01 -20.14 9.90
C PRO A 59 8.87 -21.62 10.29
N MET A 60 8.63 -22.48 9.31
CA MET A 60 8.61 -23.92 9.55
C MET A 60 10.04 -24.45 9.73
N LYS A 61 10.23 -25.37 10.69
CA LYS A 61 11.55 -25.97 10.98
C LYS A 61 12.13 -26.75 9.79
N LYS A 62 11.27 -27.36 8.97
CA LYS A 62 11.67 -28.12 7.78
C LYS A 62 11.07 -27.49 6.53
N PRO A 63 11.84 -27.39 5.42
CA PRO A 63 11.28 -26.95 4.15
C PRO A 63 10.26 -27.98 3.64
N ILE A 64 9.33 -27.52 2.82
CA ILE A 64 8.28 -28.35 2.22
C ILE A 64 8.75 -28.83 0.86
N ARG A 65 8.70 -30.15 0.65
CA ARG A 65 9.04 -30.77 -0.63
C ARG A 65 7.91 -30.51 -1.64
N ILE A 66 8.26 -29.89 -2.76
CA ILE A 66 7.31 -29.54 -3.83
C ILE A 66 7.38 -30.58 -4.97
N ASN A 67 8.55 -31.18 -5.19
CA ASN A 67 8.71 -32.28 -6.14
C ASN A 67 9.93 -33.14 -5.79
N ALA A 68 10.32 -34.06 -6.69
CA ALA A 68 11.41 -34.99 -6.45
C ALA A 68 12.72 -34.31 -6.06
N THR A 69 13.02 -33.15 -6.64
CA THR A 69 14.32 -32.46 -6.54
C THR A 69 14.25 -31.14 -5.78
N SER A 70 13.06 -30.60 -5.51
CA SER A 70 12.85 -29.24 -5.01
C SER A 70 12.11 -29.19 -3.68
N SER A 71 12.59 -28.32 -2.79
CA SER A 71 11.91 -27.93 -1.56
C SER A 71 11.89 -26.41 -1.41
N VAL A 72 10.90 -25.89 -0.69
CA VAL A 72 10.70 -24.47 -0.45
C VAL A 72 10.63 -24.20 1.05
N LYS A 73 11.29 -23.13 1.52
CA LYS A 73 11.10 -22.64 2.88
C LYS A 73 9.64 -22.17 3.00
N ALA A 74 8.87 -22.80 3.88
CA ALA A 74 7.48 -22.45 4.13
C ALA A 74 7.33 -21.85 5.54
N TYR A 75 6.19 -21.21 5.74
CA TYR A 75 5.81 -20.62 7.00
C TYR A 75 4.43 -21.14 7.43
N ALA A 76 4.27 -21.38 8.73
CA ALA A 76 2.98 -21.71 9.31
C ALA A 76 2.25 -20.40 9.62
N ALA A 77 1.23 -20.08 8.83
CA ALA A 77 0.33 -18.94 9.03
C ALA A 77 -0.90 -19.42 9.79
N TYR A 78 -1.03 -19.04 11.06
CA TYR A 78 -2.03 -19.62 11.96
C TYR A 78 -3.44 -19.13 11.66
N GLU A 79 -4.39 -20.06 11.65
CA GLU A 79 -5.79 -19.81 11.38
C GLU A 79 -6.58 -19.48 12.66
N ILE A 80 -7.88 -19.20 12.49
CA ILE A 80 -8.82 -19.04 13.60
C ILE A 80 -8.73 -20.25 14.53
N SER A 81 -8.56 -19.99 15.83
CA SER A 81 -8.49 -21.01 16.87
C SER A 81 -9.43 -20.67 18.01
N GLN A 82 -9.98 -21.70 18.67
CA GLN A 82 -10.70 -21.55 19.93
C GLN A 82 -9.76 -21.29 21.13
N LYS A 83 -8.45 -21.52 20.96
CA LYS A 83 -7.46 -21.23 21.99
C LYS A 83 -7.22 -19.72 22.06
N TYR A 84 -7.33 -19.17 23.26
CA TYR A 84 -7.00 -17.77 23.51
C TYR A 84 -5.52 -17.49 23.16
N SER A 85 -5.28 -16.34 22.53
CA SER A 85 -3.96 -15.83 22.19
C SER A 85 -3.80 -14.40 22.69
N ALA A 86 -2.60 -14.07 23.18
CA ALA A 86 -2.28 -12.74 23.71
C ALA A 86 -2.41 -11.61 22.68
N ILE A 87 -2.20 -11.95 21.41
CA ILE A 87 -2.48 -11.11 20.24
C ILE A 87 -3.27 -11.92 19.20
N PRO A 88 -4.00 -11.29 18.26
CA PRO A 88 -4.73 -12.03 17.23
C PRO A 88 -3.80 -12.85 16.34
N LEU A 89 -4.10 -14.13 16.19
CA LEU A 89 -3.41 -14.99 15.22
C LEU A 89 -3.98 -14.85 13.81
N TYR A 90 -5.27 -14.56 13.70
CA TYR A 90 -5.98 -14.34 12.44
C TYR A 90 -6.72 -13.01 12.53
N GLN A 91 -6.63 -12.20 11.48
CA GLN A 91 -7.32 -10.93 11.35
C GLN A 91 -7.80 -10.77 9.93
N GLU A 92 -8.98 -10.18 9.77
CA GLU A 92 -9.58 -9.96 8.47
C GLU A 92 -10.15 -8.55 8.40
N ILE A 93 -9.89 -7.88 7.29
CA ILE A 93 -10.57 -6.65 6.89
C ILE A 93 -11.24 -6.92 5.55
N LYS A 94 -12.56 -6.80 5.52
CA LYS A 94 -13.36 -6.92 4.30
C LYS A 94 -13.73 -5.52 3.81
N ILE A 95 -13.41 -5.24 2.56
CA ILE A 95 -13.71 -3.98 1.88
C ILE A 95 -14.69 -4.27 0.75
N VAL A 96 -15.78 -3.52 0.68
CA VAL A 96 -16.81 -3.68 -0.34
C VAL A 96 -17.04 -2.36 -1.06
N LYS A 97 -17.36 -2.43 -2.35
CA LYS A 97 -17.81 -1.27 -3.13
C LYS A 97 -19.28 -1.02 -2.81
N ASN A 98 -19.61 0.16 -2.30
CA ASN A 98 -20.97 0.56 -2.00
C ASN A 98 -21.74 0.97 -3.27
N ASN A 99 -23.02 1.32 -3.10
CA ASN A 99 -23.91 1.70 -4.21
C ASN A 99 -23.45 2.97 -4.97
N GLN A 100 -22.61 3.79 -4.37
CA GLN A 100 -22.01 4.99 -4.95
C GLN A 100 -20.68 4.68 -5.66
N GLY A 101 -20.25 3.42 -5.66
CA GLY A 101 -19.00 2.99 -6.25
C GLY A 101 -17.76 3.26 -5.38
N GLU A 102 -17.95 3.57 -4.10
CA GLU A 102 -16.86 3.86 -3.16
C GLU A 102 -16.55 2.64 -2.30
N PHE A 103 -15.28 2.43 -1.97
CA PHE A 103 -14.86 1.33 -1.09
C PHE A 103 -15.05 1.68 0.38
N GLU A 104 -15.65 0.77 1.15
CA GLU A 104 -15.86 0.89 2.59
C GLU A 104 -15.52 -0.40 3.35
N ILE A 105 -15.12 -0.27 4.62
CA ILE A 105 -14.83 -1.43 5.47
C ILE A 105 -16.13 -2.00 6.06
N GLU A 106 -16.50 -3.19 5.61
CA GLU A 106 -17.68 -3.92 6.08
C GLU A 106 -17.39 -4.72 7.37
N SER A 107 -16.21 -5.31 7.49
CA SER A 107 -15.84 -6.14 8.65
C SER A 107 -15.81 -5.37 9.97
N ASP A 108 -16.05 -6.05 11.09
CA ASP A 108 -15.95 -5.46 12.44
C ASP A 108 -14.58 -4.86 12.72
N ARG A 109 -13.52 -5.55 12.28
CA ARG A 109 -12.15 -5.06 12.41
C ARG A 109 -11.91 -3.93 11.42
N LYS A 110 -11.45 -2.79 11.96
CA LYS A 110 -11.15 -1.57 11.19
C LYS A 110 -9.65 -1.27 11.05
N ALA A 111 -8.79 -2.06 11.68
CA ALA A 111 -7.32 -1.98 11.55
C ALA A 111 -6.66 -3.32 11.91
N PHE A 112 -5.54 -3.62 11.27
CA PHE A 112 -4.68 -4.73 11.64
C PHE A 112 -3.78 -4.35 12.81
N ASP A 113 -3.81 -5.16 13.87
CA ASP A 113 -2.91 -5.02 15.01
C ASP A 113 -1.76 -6.00 14.88
N VAL A 114 -0.55 -5.46 14.86
CA VAL A 114 0.66 -6.24 14.64
C VAL A 114 1.72 -5.86 15.66
N ILE A 115 2.70 -6.71 15.87
CA ILE A 115 3.86 -6.42 16.71
C ILE A 115 5.13 -6.42 15.85
N LYS A 116 6.09 -5.60 16.25
CA LYS A 116 7.44 -5.65 15.73
C LYS A 116 8.21 -6.77 16.44
N GLY A 117 9.06 -7.49 15.71
CA GLY A 117 9.97 -8.49 16.26
C GLY A 117 10.88 -9.09 15.19
N LYS A 118 12.11 -9.48 15.56
CA LYS A 118 13.11 -10.03 14.62
C LYS A 118 12.63 -11.28 13.87
N ASP A 119 11.87 -12.12 14.57
CA ASP A 119 11.34 -13.40 14.08
C ASP A 119 9.80 -13.40 14.03
N VAL A 120 9.20 -12.21 14.02
CA VAL A 120 7.75 -12.03 13.90
C VAL A 120 7.41 -11.64 12.46
N TYR A 121 6.57 -12.47 11.84
CA TYR A 121 6.09 -12.27 10.49
C TYR A 121 4.57 -12.36 10.46
N TYR A 122 3.98 -11.72 9.46
CA TYR A 122 2.56 -11.83 9.19
C TYR A 122 2.34 -12.21 7.73
N ALA A 123 1.60 -13.29 7.49
CA ALA A 123 1.18 -13.68 6.15
C ALA A 123 -0.01 -12.80 5.75
N LEU A 124 0.18 -11.95 4.75
CA LEU A 124 -0.89 -11.18 4.11
C LEU A 124 -1.41 -11.99 2.92
N GLU A 125 -2.73 -12.21 2.90
CA GLU A 125 -3.47 -12.76 1.78
C GLU A 125 -4.50 -11.72 1.32
N LEU A 126 -4.49 -11.39 0.03
CA LEU A 126 -5.46 -10.50 -0.58
C LEU A 126 -6.30 -11.32 -1.55
N LYS A 127 -7.59 -11.40 -1.27
CA LYS A 127 -8.56 -12.06 -2.15
C LYS A 127 -9.47 -11.01 -2.76
N TYR A 128 -9.62 -11.07 -4.08
CA TYR A 128 -10.40 -10.15 -4.87
C TYR A 128 -11.61 -10.89 -5.40
N PHE A 129 -12.78 -10.25 -5.30
CA PHE A 129 -14.03 -10.84 -5.76
C PHE A 129 -14.74 -9.93 -6.74
N ASP A 130 -15.40 -10.53 -7.73
CA ASP A 130 -16.29 -9.85 -8.66
C ASP A 130 -17.64 -9.50 -8.01
N LEU A 131 -18.54 -8.91 -8.80
CA LEU A 131 -19.90 -8.55 -8.37
C LEU A 131 -20.76 -9.76 -7.95
N ASN A 132 -20.41 -10.97 -8.42
CA ASN A 132 -21.10 -12.22 -8.08
C ASN A 132 -20.44 -12.95 -6.90
N ASN A 133 -19.49 -12.30 -6.21
CA ASN A 133 -18.73 -12.86 -5.09
C ASN A 133 -17.92 -14.11 -5.47
N GLN A 134 -17.45 -14.19 -6.72
CA GLN A 134 -16.51 -15.18 -7.21
C GLN A 134 -15.08 -14.68 -7.04
N LEU A 135 -14.17 -15.56 -6.63
CA LEU A 135 -12.75 -15.23 -6.44
C LEU A 135 -12.08 -15.06 -7.82
N ILE A 136 -11.46 -13.90 -8.07
CA ILE A 136 -10.91 -13.54 -9.39
C ILE A 136 -9.39 -13.39 -9.43
N ASN A 137 -8.67 -13.70 -8.34
CA ASN A 137 -7.20 -13.63 -8.27
C ASN A 137 -6.50 -14.35 -9.44
N TYR A 138 -7.05 -15.50 -9.87
CA TYR A 138 -6.50 -16.28 -10.97
C TYR A 138 -6.44 -15.49 -12.29
N GLN A 139 -7.37 -14.55 -12.52
CA GLN A 139 -7.48 -13.77 -13.75
C GLN A 139 -6.26 -12.86 -13.98
N PHE A 140 -5.60 -12.42 -12.90
CA PHE A 140 -4.36 -11.64 -12.95
C PHE A 140 -3.10 -12.49 -13.14
N SER A 141 -3.23 -13.81 -13.13
CA SER A 141 -2.10 -14.73 -13.10
C SER A 141 -1.94 -15.55 -14.39
N THR A 142 -2.82 -15.36 -15.37
CA THR A 142 -2.80 -16.09 -16.63
C THR A 142 -1.53 -15.82 -17.41
N TYR A 143 -0.94 -16.87 -17.98
CA TYR A 143 0.26 -16.79 -18.78
C TYR A 143 0.16 -17.69 -20.01
N ASP A 144 0.30 -17.10 -21.19
CA ASP A 144 0.43 -17.78 -22.47
C ASP A 144 1.85 -17.54 -23.02
N GLU A 145 2.61 -18.62 -23.19
CA GLU A 145 3.97 -18.53 -23.74
C GLU A 145 3.99 -18.02 -25.18
N LYS A 146 2.90 -18.22 -25.94
CA LYS A 146 2.78 -17.76 -27.33
C LYS A 146 2.47 -16.26 -27.43
N ASP A 147 1.88 -15.69 -26.38
CA ASP A 147 1.54 -14.27 -26.28
C ASP A 147 1.81 -13.75 -24.86
N ALA A 148 3.09 -13.81 -24.48
CA ALA A 148 3.54 -13.41 -23.14
C ALA A 148 3.23 -11.93 -22.87
N ASP A 149 3.29 -11.07 -23.89
CA ASP A 149 3.04 -9.63 -23.74
C ASP A 149 1.55 -9.32 -23.48
N ALA A 150 0.63 -10.16 -23.95
CA ALA A 150 -0.81 -10.08 -23.63
C ALA A 150 -1.20 -10.83 -22.35
N SER A 151 -0.26 -11.55 -21.72
CA SER A 151 -0.53 -12.32 -20.52
C SER A 151 -0.74 -11.41 -19.31
N THR A 152 -1.84 -11.63 -18.58
CA THR A 152 -2.14 -10.81 -17.40
C THR A 152 -1.05 -10.91 -16.34
N LEU A 153 -0.37 -12.06 -16.20
CA LEU A 153 0.77 -12.23 -15.30
C LEU A 153 1.91 -11.23 -15.57
N GLU A 154 2.17 -10.90 -16.84
CA GLU A 154 3.26 -9.99 -17.23
C GLU A 154 2.83 -8.52 -17.21
N GLN A 155 1.53 -8.27 -17.03
CA GLN A 155 0.94 -6.94 -17.03
C GLN A 155 0.58 -6.45 -15.63
N HIS A 156 0.49 -7.32 -14.62
CA HIS A 156 0.00 -6.95 -13.28
C HIS A 156 1.02 -7.24 -12.18
N GLN A 157 1.22 -6.26 -11.30
CA GLN A 157 1.95 -6.45 -10.05
C GLN A 157 1.27 -5.63 -8.95
N THR A 158 1.09 -6.23 -7.77
CA THR A 158 0.66 -5.49 -6.58
C THR A 158 1.84 -4.82 -5.91
N PHE A 159 1.71 -3.53 -5.66
CA PHE A 159 2.66 -2.73 -4.91
C PHE A 159 2.11 -2.33 -3.55
N PHE A 160 3.04 -2.16 -2.61
CA PHE A 160 2.78 -1.79 -1.23
C PHE A 160 3.60 -0.55 -0.86
N SER A 161 2.92 0.48 -0.35
CA SER A 161 3.58 1.68 0.17
C SER A 161 2.79 2.28 1.32
N VAL A 162 2.93 3.58 1.56
CA VAL A 162 2.19 4.31 2.59
C VAL A 162 1.29 5.33 1.91
N GLN A 163 0.04 5.43 2.37
CA GLN A 163 -0.91 6.44 1.95
C GLN A 163 -1.01 7.56 3.00
N ASN A 164 -1.44 8.74 2.56
CA ASN A 164 -1.70 9.90 3.43
C ASN A 164 -3.21 10.17 3.64
N TYR A 165 -4.07 9.22 3.31
CA TYR A 165 -5.51 9.31 3.53
C TYR A 165 -6.07 7.95 3.95
N SER A 166 -7.19 7.95 4.68
CA SER A 166 -7.90 6.73 5.09
C SER A 166 -8.82 6.21 3.99
N LEU A 167 -9.31 4.97 4.08
CA LEU A 167 -10.29 4.44 3.12
C LEU A 167 -11.55 5.33 3.03
N SER A 168 -11.97 5.91 4.16
CA SER A 168 -13.05 6.89 4.26
C SER A 168 -12.67 8.31 3.78
N LYS A 169 -11.55 8.45 3.06
CA LYS A 169 -11.05 9.70 2.47
C LYS A 169 -10.73 10.80 3.50
N GLN A 170 -10.46 10.44 4.76
CA GLN A 170 -9.96 11.40 5.73
C GLN A 170 -8.56 11.84 5.28
N PRO A 171 -8.29 13.15 5.17
CA PRO A 171 -7.01 13.63 4.68
C PRO A 171 -5.94 13.64 5.77
N LEU A 172 -4.69 13.72 5.32
CA LEU A 172 -3.48 13.84 6.13
C LEU A 172 -3.31 12.72 7.18
N VAL A 173 -3.81 11.52 6.90
CA VAL A 173 -3.58 10.35 7.77
C VAL A 173 -2.20 9.73 7.48
N TYR A 174 -1.16 10.54 7.67
CA TYR A 174 0.24 10.11 7.60
C TYR A 174 0.59 9.18 8.78
N PRO A 175 1.70 8.42 8.68
CA PRO A 175 2.21 7.68 9.81
C PRO A 175 2.36 8.53 11.08
N MET A 176 1.72 8.07 12.15
CA MET A 176 1.65 8.77 13.43
C MET A 176 1.77 7.76 14.58
N SER A 177 2.01 8.24 15.79
CA SER A 177 1.99 7.40 16.97
C SER A 177 0.60 6.82 17.22
N LEU A 178 0.52 5.82 18.09
CA LEU A 178 -0.77 5.26 18.52
C LEU A 178 -1.64 6.27 19.31
N ASP A 179 -1.03 7.36 19.75
CA ASP A 179 -1.67 8.53 20.35
C ASP A 179 -1.91 9.66 19.34
N SER A 180 -1.94 9.36 18.04
CA SER A 180 -2.22 10.33 16.97
C SER A 180 -1.27 11.52 16.91
N VAL A 181 0.00 11.34 17.29
CA VAL A 181 1.05 12.35 17.12
C VAL A 181 1.86 12.03 15.88
N TYR A 182 1.95 12.94 14.93
CA TYR A 182 2.73 12.70 13.72
C TYR A 182 4.21 12.46 14.01
N TYR A 183 4.79 11.54 13.26
CA TYR A 183 6.24 11.53 13.08
C TYR A 183 6.60 12.58 12.03
N GLU A 184 7.28 13.65 12.43
CA GLU A 184 7.57 14.77 11.52
C GLU A 184 8.34 14.33 10.26
N ASP A 185 9.27 13.39 10.41
CA ASP A 185 10.05 12.82 9.30
C ASP A 185 9.19 12.04 8.29
N TYR A 186 7.99 11.60 8.68
CA TYR A 186 7.04 10.91 7.81
C TYR A 186 5.94 11.83 7.28
N LEU A 187 5.78 13.01 7.88
CA LEU A 187 4.80 14.02 7.49
C LEU A 187 5.40 15.06 6.53
N PHE A 188 6.48 15.73 6.93
CA PHE A 188 6.98 16.92 6.23
C PHE A 188 8.07 16.59 5.21
N GLU A 189 8.13 17.42 4.17
CA GLU A 189 9.35 17.56 3.38
C GLU A 189 10.30 18.52 4.09
N LEU A 190 11.54 18.07 4.24
CA LEU A 190 12.60 18.82 4.90
C LEU A 190 13.60 19.34 3.86
N ASN A 191 14.12 20.54 4.08
CA ASN A 191 15.22 21.08 3.30
C ASN A 191 16.56 20.41 3.71
N SER A 192 17.66 20.81 3.05
CA SER A 192 19.02 20.30 3.34
C SER A 192 19.46 20.48 4.81
N ASN A 193 18.87 21.44 5.52
CA ASN A 193 19.14 21.72 6.92
C ASN A 193 18.15 21.03 7.88
N LYS A 194 17.40 20.03 7.41
CA LYS A 194 16.36 19.30 8.17
C LYS A 194 15.22 20.18 8.70
N LYS A 195 14.95 21.33 8.07
CA LYS A 195 13.85 22.23 8.46
C LYS A 195 12.65 22.05 7.55
N LYS A 196 11.45 22.18 8.12
CA LYS A 196 10.15 22.15 7.43
C LYS A 196 10.12 23.21 6.33
N ILE A 197 9.67 22.83 5.13
CA ILE A 197 9.54 23.75 4.01
C ILE A 197 8.16 24.41 4.08
N LYS A 198 8.10 25.75 4.12
CA LYS A 198 6.81 26.47 4.11
C LYS A 198 6.04 26.19 2.81
N ALA A 199 4.72 26.07 2.92
CA ALA A 199 3.86 25.92 1.75
C ALA A 199 3.86 27.22 0.91
N GLY A 200 3.70 27.05 -0.40
CA GLY A 200 3.49 28.14 -1.35
C GLY A 200 2.24 27.90 -2.20
N LEU A 201 1.93 28.88 -3.06
CA LEU A 201 0.71 28.92 -3.91
C LEU A 201 0.49 27.68 -4.79
N VAL A 202 1.52 26.89 -5.08
CA VAL A 202 1.45 25.71 -5.95
C VAL A 202 1.71 24.40 -5.21
N THR A 203 1.78 24.42 -3.87
CA THR A 203 2.09 23.23 -3.07
C THR A 203 0.83 22.40 -2.83
N PRO A 204 0.72 21.17 -3.39
CA PRO A 204 -0.51 20.38 -3.29
C PRO A 204 -0.65 19.64 -1.96
N TYR A 205 0.46 19.18 -1.38
CA TYR A 205 0.49 18.44 -0.13
C TYR A 205 0.97 19.36 1.00
N VAL A 206 0.06 19.68 1.92
CA VAL A 206 0.33 20.62 3.01
C VAL A 206 -0.30 20.14 4.33
N ALA A 207 0.29 20.54 5.45
CA ALA A 207 -0.29 20.38 6.78
C ALA A 207 0.04 21.60 7.63
N TYR A 208 -0.89 21.96 8.53
CA TYR A 208 -0.65 22.99 9.53
C TYR A 208 0.29 22.48 10.61
N ALA A 209 1.25 23.32 11.00
CA ALA A 209 2.05 23.14 12.21
C ALA A 209 2.13 24.46 12.98
N PRO A 210 2.27 24.43 14.32
CA PRO A 210 2.45 25.63 15.13
C PRO A 210 3.68 26.44 14.71
N THR A 211 3.58 27.78 14.70
CA THR A 211 4.69 28.69 14.30
C THR A 211 5.71 28.95 15.40
N ALA A 212 5.28 29.01 16.65
CA ALA A 212 6.11 29.43 17.79
C ALA A 212 6.84 28.27 18.50
N GLU A 213 6.51 27.02 18.16
CA GLU A 213 6.84 25.85 18.96
C GLU A 213 7.65 24.80 18.16
N GLU A 214 8.90 25.13 17.83
CA GLU A 214 9.81 24.17 17.21
C GLU A 214 10.08 23.01 18.19
N GLY A 215 9.78 21.78 17.77
CA GLY A 215 9.97 20.57 18.59
C GLY A 215 8.76 20.10 19.42
N GLN A 216 7.63 20.81 19.40
CA GLN A 216 6.40 20.30 20.03
C GLN A 216 5.72 19.21 19.17
N PRO A 217 5.12 18.18 19.79
CA PRO A 217 4.42 17.12 19.08
C PRO A 217 3.21 17.66 18.32
N ILE A 218 3.14 17.39 17.02
CA ILE A 218 2.02 17.78 16.18
C ILE A 218 1.00 16.66 16.20
N ARG A 219 -0.14 16.91 16.85
CA ARG A 219 -1.25 15.94 16.93
C ARG A 219 -2.12 16.05 15.68
N TYR A 220 -2.56 14.90 15.17
CA TYR A 220 -3.57 14.85 14.11
C TYR A 220 -4.89 15.44 14.63
N ASP A 221 -5.43 16.38 13.88
CA ASP A 221 -6.75 16.96 14.09
C ASP A 221 -7.48 16.97 12.74
N LEU A 222 -8.67 16.35 12.71
CA LEU A 222 -9.42 16.15 11.48
C LEU A 222 -9.92 17.49 10.89
N ALA A 223 -10.37 18.42 11.73
CA ALA A 223 -10.88 19.71 11.28
C ALA A 223 -9.75 20.56 10.70
N LEU A 224 -8.60 20.58 11.37
CA LEU A 224 -7.40 21.25 10.88
C LEU A 224 -6.86 20.60 9.61
N ALA A 225 -7.01 19.28 9.46
CA ALA A 225 -6.60 18.56 8.26
C ALA A 225 -7.46 18.93 7.04
N TYR A 226 -8.79 18.97 7.17
CA TYR A 226 -9.66 19.46 6.09
C TYR A 226 -9.35 20.91 5.74
N LYS A 227 -9.17 21.77 6.74
CA LYS A 227 -8.79 23.17 6.52
C LYS A 227 -7.46 23.32 5.79
N ALA A 228 -6.49 22.45 6.06
CA ALA A 228 -5.22 22.44 5.34
C ALA A 228 -5.40 22.07 3.87
N VAL A 229 -6.23 21.07 3.57
CA VAL A 229 -6.55 20.66 2.18
C VAL A 229 -7.30 21.76 1.44
N GLU A 230 -8.27 22.42 2.07
CA GLU A 230 -9.00 23.55 1.47
C GLU A 230 -8.10 24.75 1.17
N ALA A 231 -7.12 25.00 2.05
CA ALA A 231 -6.16 26.08 1.85
C ALA A 231 -5.07 25.74 0.82
N ALA A 232 -4.85 24.45 0.53
CA ALA A 232 -3.81 24.00 -0.38
C ALA A 232 -3.96 24.64 -1.77
N GLN A 233 -2.84 25.07 -2.36
CA GLN A 233 -2.80 25.72 -3.67
C GLN A 233 -3.65 27.02 -3.80
N THR A 234 -3.96 27.67 -2.67
CA THR A 234 -4.63 28.98 -2.64
C THR A 234 -3.73 30.05 -2.02
N LYS A 235 -4.16 31.32 -2.05
CA LYS A 235 -3.50 32.41 -1.31
C LYS A 235 -3.46 32.15 0.20
N ALA A 236 -4.44 31.44 0.75
CA ALA A 236 -4.48 31.12 2.17
C ALA A 236 -3.30 30.23 2.61
N ALA A 237 -2.66 29.49 1.68
CA ALA A 237 -1.51 28.66 2.01
C ALA A 237 -0.25 29.45 2.43
N THR A 238 -0.14 30.74 2.08
CA THR A 238 1.03 31.56 2.40
C THR A 238 0.90 32.31 3.73
N GLU A 239 -0.33 32.46 4.22
CA GLU A 239 -0.69 33.23 5.40
C GLU A 239 -0.70 32.36 6.68
N PRO A 240 -0.44 32.95 7.86
CA PRO A 240 -0.67 32.27 9.13
C PRO A 240 -2.18 32.08 9.38
N TYR A 241 -2.51 31.06 10.16
CA TYR A 241 -3.86 30.77 10.62
C TYR A 241 -3.91 30.80 12.15
N THR A 242 -4.74 31.67 12.71
CA THR A 242 -5.02 31.67 14.15
C THR A 242 -6.28 30.85 14.41
N ASP A 243 -6.15 29.79 15.21
CA ASP A 243 -7.29 28.99 15.64
C ASP A 243 -8.17 29.82 16.59
N PRO A 244 -9.44 30.10 16.22
CA PRO A 244 -10.33 30.93 17.04
C PRO A 244 -10.67 30.30 18.39
N ALA A 245 -10.58 28.97 18.53
CA ALA A 245 -10.90 28.28 19.78
C ALA A 245 -9.76 28.33 20.80
N THR A 246 -8.51 28.24 20.34
CA THR A 246 -7.33 28.13 21.22
C THR A 246 -6.42 29.35 21.19
N GLY A 247 -6.61 30.25 20.22
CA GLY A 247 -5.71 31.39 19.98
C GLY A 247 -4.33 31.00 19.42
N LYS A 248 -4.09 29.71 19.18
CA LYS A 248 -2.80 29.23 18.66
C LYS A 248 -2.63 29.60 17.19
N GLU A 249 -1.41 30.02 16.86
CA GLU A 249 -1.04 30.34 15.48
C GLU A 249 -0.39 29.13 14.80
N TYR A 250 -0.83 28.87 13.57
CA TYR A 250 -0.35 27.79 12.71
C TYR A 250 0.11 28.35 11.37
N ARG A 251 0.96 27.60 10.68
CA ARG A 251 1.32 27.84 9.28
C ARG A 251 1.34 26.54 8.49
N LEU A 252 1.03 26.63 7.20
CA LEU A 252 1.14 25.47 6.30
C LEU A 252 2.61 25.20 5.92
N PHE A 253 2.97 23.93 6.00
CA PHE A 253 4.25 23.40 5.54
C PHE A 253 4.01 22.28 4.53
N LYS A 254 4.94 22.13 3.58
CA LYS A 254 4.92 21.09 2.56
C LYS A 254 5.05 19.72 3.20
N THR A 255 4.12 18.82 2.87
CA THR A 255 4.13 17.43 3.30
C THR A 255 4.59 16.48 2.20
N LYS A 256 4.93 15.25 2.59
CA LYS A 256 5.40 14.19 1.69
C LYS A 256 4.30 13.78 0.71
N GLY A 257 4.57 13.91 -0.58
CA GLY A 257 3.69 13.35 -1.60
C GLY A 257 3.82 11.82 -1.70
N ILE A 258 2.98 11.21 -2.55
CA ILE A 258 2.99 9.75 -2.80
C ILE A 258 4.38 9.23 -3.18
N GLU A 259 5.14 9.99 -3.97
CA GLU A 259 6.51 9.62 -4.35
C GLU A 259 7.43 9.44 -3.14
N SER A 260 7.43 10.43 -2.25
CA SER A 260 8.26 10.42 -1.06
C SER A 260 7.84 9.33 -0.07
N LEU A 261 6.56 8.99 -0.01
CA LEU A 261 6.01 7.94 0.87
C LEU A 261 6.46 6.52 0.48
N LYS A 262 6.94 6.29 -0.74
CA LYS A 262 7.55 4.99 -1.14
C LYS A 262 8.78 4.65 -0.29
N SER A 263 9.60 5.66 -0.01
CA SER A 263 10.80 5.50 0.82
C SER A 263 10.42 5.22 2.28
N VAL A 264 9.40 5.92 2.78
CA VAL A 264 8.86 5.75 4.15
C VAL A 264 8.36 4.32 4.37
N ALA A 265 7.73 3.69 3.36
CA ALA A 265 7.28 2.30 3.47
C ALA A 265 8.41 1.34 3.86
N GLY A 266 9.61 1.53 3.28
CA GLY A 266 10.80 0.73 3.57
C GLY A 266 11.35 0.92 4.98
N GLU A 267 11.01 2.00 5.67
CA GLU A 267 11.37 2.26 7.07
C GLU A 267 10.35 1.67 8.05
N ILE A 268 9.10 1.50 7.64
CA ILE A 268 8.02 0.99 8.50
C ILE A 268 7.91 -0.53 8.41
N PHE A 269 7.92 -1.08 7.20
CA PHE A 269 7.72 -2.51 6.98
C PHE A 269 8.58 -3.04 5.82
N ARG A 270 8.69 -4.37 5.74
CA ARG A 270 9.15 -5.12 4.56
C ARG A 270 8.02 -6.02 4.08
N TYR A 271 8.02 -6.33 2.78
CA TYR A 271 7.12 -7.30 2.18
C TYR A 271 7.92 -8.24 1.27
N ASP A 272 7.79 -9.54 1.51
CA ASP A 272 8.35 -10.58 0.66
C ASP A 272 7.21 -11.26 -0.12
N TYR A 273 7.28 -11.26 -1.45
CA TYR A 273 6.29 -11.93 -2.31
C TYR A 273 6.33 -13.45 -2.12
N ARG A 274 5.15 -14.06 -1.99
CA ARG A 274 4.95 -15.49 -1.68
C ARG A 274 3.78 -16.10 -2.44
N ASP A 275 3.41 -15.53 -3.59
CA ASP A 275 2.35 -16.08 -4.42
C ASP A 275 2.65 -17.54 -4.75
N THR A 276 1.60 -18.36 -4.68
CA THR A 276 1.68 -19.80 -4.94
C THR A 276 1.34 -20.09 -6.40
N ASP A 277 1.73 -21.27 -6.85
CA ASP A 277 1.31 -21.79 -8.14
C ASP A 277 0.55 -23.12 -7.94
N PRO A 278 -0.79 -23.14 -8.04
CA PRO A 278 -1.71 -22.04 -8.35
C PRO A 278 -1.87 -21.00 -7.23
N VAL A 279 -2.33 -19.79 -7.59
CA VAL A 279 -2.37 -18.59 -6.73
C VAL A 279 -3.17 -18.78 -5.45
N ASP A 280 -4.27 -19.54 -5.50
CA ASP A 280 -5.21 -19.64 -4.38
C ASP A 280 -4.99 -20.88 -3.49
N SER A 281 -3.93 -21.64 -3.73
CA SER A 281 -3.59 -22.85 -2.96
C SER A 281 -2.51 -22.60 -1.89
N GLU A 282 -2.34 -23.53 -0.95
CA GLU A 282 -1.27 -23.46 0.06
C GLU A 282 -0.03 -24.26 -0.38
N ILE A 283 1.15 -23.85 0.09
CA ILE A 283 2.41 -24.51 -0.28
C ILE A 283 2.39 -25.99 0.14
N GLY A 284 2.66 -26.89 -0.81
CA GLY A 284 2.74 -28.33 -0.57
C GLY A 284 1.41 -29.06 -0.61
N ALA A 285 0.27 -28.38 -0.78
CA ALA A 285 -1.01 -29.04 -1.08
C ALA A 285 -0.94 -29.72 -2.47
N ARG A 286 -1.84 -30.67 -2.73
CA ARG A 286 -1.95 -31.30 -4.06
C ARG A 286 -2.73 -30.39 -5.00
N ILE A 287 -2.23 -30.20 -6.22
CA ILE A 287 -2.93 -29.51 -7.29
C ILE A 287 -4.04 -30.42 -7.79
N LEU A 288 -5.29 -30.04 -7.50
CA LEU A 288 -6.48 -30.81 -7.88
C LEU A 288 -7.05 -30.40 -9.23
N ASN A 289 -6.87 -29.14 -9.63
CA ASN A 289 -7.19 -28.65 -10.97
C ASN A 289 -6.04 -27.74 -11.42
N ASP A 290 -5.65 -27.85 -12.69
CA ASP A 290 -4.65 -26.98 -13.29
C ASP A 290 -5.34 -26.07 -14.30
N ASP A 291 -5.85 -24.95 -13.82
CA ASP A 291 -6.57 -23.93 -14.60
C ASP A 291 -5.68 -23.24 -15.67
N LEU A 292 -4.43 -23.70 -15.79
CA LEU A 292 -3.38 -23.12 -16.62
C LEU A 292 -2.89 -24.09 -17.70
N TYR A 293 -3.62 -25.17 -17.98
CA TYR A 293 -3.37 -26.14 -19.05
C TYR A 293 -1.97 -26.79 -19.03
N ARG A 294 -1.24 -26.71 -17.91
CA ARG A 294 0.12 -27.23 -17.76
C ARG A 294 0.17 -28.69 -17.27
N ASN A 295 -0.91 -29.47 -17.32
CA ASN A 295 -0.97 -30.87 -16.86
C ASN A 295 -0.16 -31.16 -15.56
N ARG A 296 -0.33 -30.30 -14.53
CA ARG A 296 0.33 -30.46 -13.21
C ARG A 296 -0.56 -31.11 -12.17
N PHE A 297 -1.66 -31.71 -12.63
CA PHE A 297 -2.57 -32.45 -11.76
C PHE A 297 -1.79 -33.45 -10.89
N GLY A 298 -2.05 -33.43 -9.59
CA GLY A 298 -1.36 -34.27 -8.62
C GLY A 298 0.04 -33.81 -8.21
N GLN A 299 0.63 -32.77 -8.79
CA GLN A 299 1.88 -32.18 -8.26
C GLN A 299 1.62 -31.42 -6.95
N ASN A 300 2.67 -31.14 -6.16
CA ASN A 300 2.51 -30.28 -4.99
C ASN A 300 2.61 -28.81 -5.40
N VAL A 301 1.79 -27.98 -4.79
CA VAL A 301 1.77 -26.52 -4.96
C VAL A 301 3.11 -25.94 -4.52
N GLY A 302 3.74 -25.16 -5.40
CA GLY A 302 4.99 -24.45 -5.15
C GLY A 302 4.80 -22.93 -5.06
N LEU A 303 5.91 -22.20 -5.00
CA LEU A 303 5.90 -20.76 -5.24
C LEU A 303 5.74 -20.48 -6.74
N LEU A 304 5.07 -19.37 -7.04
CA LEU A 304 4.93 -18.85 -8.37
C LEU A 304 6.28 -18.38 -8.92
N ARG A 305 6.69 -19.03 -10.00
CA ARG A 305 7.95 -18.76 -10.69
C ARG A 305 7.66 -17.96 -11.95
N GLN A 306 8.57 -17.04 -12.25
CA GLN A 306 8.55 -16.16 -13.41
C GLN A 306 8.17 -16.90 -14.68
N LYS A 307 7.20 -16.35 -15.43
CA LYS A 307 6.71 -16.93 -16.69
C LYS A 307 6.22 -18.36 -16.52
N ARG A 308 5.67 -18.66 -15.33
CA ARG A 308 5.17 -19.99 -14.98
C ARG A 308 6.23 -21.10 -15.12
N SER A 309 7.52 -20.75 -14.99
CA SER A 309 8.63 -21.66 -15.20
C SER A 309 8.59 -22.84 -14.23
N LEU A 310 8.85 -24.06 -14.74
CA LEU A 310 9.03 -25.25 -13.91
C LEU A 310 10.49 -25.40 -13.41
N ALA A 311 11.40 -24.55 -13.87
CA ALA A 311 12.83 -24.69 -13.60
C ALA A 311 13.18 -24.33 -12.14
N GLN A 312 13.97 -25.22 -11.51
CA GLN A 312 14.44 -25.11 -10.13
C GLN A 312 15.51 -24.01 -10.00
N GLY A 313 15.07 -22.76 -9.94
CA GLY A 313 15.96 -21.58 -9.83
C GLY A 313 15.44 -20.35 -10.57
N ALA A 314 14.37 -20.51 -11.35
CA ALA A 314 13.63 -19.38 -11.89
C ALA A 314 13.26 -18.40 -10.77
N LYS A 315 13.40 -17.10 -11.05
CA LYS A 315 12.98 -16.03 -10.15
C LYS A 315 11.50 -16.19 -9.81
N LEU A 316 11.08 -15.68 -8.66
CA LEU A 316 9.67 -15.64 -8.29
C LEU A 316 8.97 -14.50 -9.02
N ASP A 317 7.70 -14.68 -9.38
CA ASP A 317 6.84 -13.56 -9.76
C ASP A 317 6.40 -12.78 -8.52
N ALA A 318 5.86 -11.57 -8.74
CA ALA A 318 5.37 -10.69 -7.70
C ALA A 318 3.95 -10.22 -7.98
N LEU A 319 3.00 -11.15 -8.05
CA LEU A 319 1.59 -10.77 -8.13
C LEU A 319 1.18 -9.99 -6.88
N GLY A 320 1.65 -10.42 -5.70
CA GLY A 320 1.44 -9.77 -4.41
C GLY A 320 0.09 -10.06 -3.77
N PHE A 321 -0.55 -11.15 -4.15
CA PHE A 321 -1.77 -11.63 -3.50
C PHE A 321 -1.46 -12.41 -2.23
N LYS A 322 -0.28 -13.03 -2.15
CA LYS A 322 0.25 -13.65 -0.94
C LYS A 322 1.66 -13.16 -0.66
N GLY A 323 1.93 -12.79 0.59
CA GLY A 323 3.27 -12.36 1.01
C GLY A 323 3.48 -12.32 2.50
N LEU A 324 4.72 -12.08 2.90
CA LEU A 324 5.13 -11.99 4.31
C LEU A 324 5.50 -10.56 4.65
N LEU A 325 4.80 -10.00 5.64
CA LEU A 325 5.08 -8.72 6.25
C LEU A 325 5.98 -8.89 7.48
N GLY A 326 6.94 -7.98 7.63
CA GLY A 326 7.68 -7.77 8.87
C GLY A 326 7.80 -6.28 9.16
N PHE A 327 7.70 -5.89 10.43
CA PHE A 327 7.67 -4.49 10.84
C PHE A 327 9.00 -4.05 11.43
N LYS A 328 9.42 -2.83 11.11
CA LYS A 328 10.71 -2.24 11.51
C LYS A 328 10.55 -1.15 12.58
N LYS A 329 9.35 -0.59 12.72
CA LYS A 329 9.00 0.42 13.71
C LYS A 329 7.75 0.00 14.49
N SER A 330 7.75 0.24 15.80
CA SER A 330 6.61 0.06 16.71
C SER A 330 6.01 1.40 17.15
N ASP A 331 4.91 1.38 17.88
CA ASP A 331 4.15 2.57 18.32
C ASP A 331 3.68 3.42 17.15
N ILE A 332 3.28 2.79 16.04
CA ILE A 332 2.96 3.49 14.80
C ILE A 332 1.62 3.01 14.24
N ALA A 333 0.75 3.96 13.88
CA ALA A 333 -0.43 3.75 13.07
C ALA A 333 -0.19 4.34 11.66
N PHE A 334 -0.53 3.60 10.62
CA PHE A 334 -0.34 4.04 9.24
C PHE A 334 -1.34 3.37 8.28
N GLN A 335 -1.46 3.95 7.09
CA GLN A 335 -2.28 3.44 6.00
C GLN A 335 -1.35 2.76 4.98
N MET A 336 -1.31 1.43 4.94
CA MET A 336 -0.59 0.70 3.90
C MET A 336 -1.33 0.85 2.59
N ARG A 337 -0.76 1.56 1.61
CA ARG A 337 -1.34 1.60 0.27
C ARG A 337 -1.14 0.25 -0.39
N VAL A 338 -2.20 -0.31 -0.95
CA VAL A 338 -2.19 -1.49 -1.81
C VAL A 338 -2.71 -1.10 -3.16
N CYS A 339 -1.92 -1.33 -4.22
CA CYS A 339 -2.38 -1.08 -5.57
C CYS A 339 -1.94 -2.17 -6.54
N ILE A 340 -2.89 -2.68 -7.32
CA ILE A 340 -2.59 -3.53 -8.48
C ILE A 340 -2.34 -2.57 -9.64
N CYS A 341 -1.11 -2.58 -10.14
CA CYS A 341 -0.68 -1.66 -11.20
C CYS A 341 -0.48 -2.41 -12.51
N HIS A 342 -0.85 -1.76 -13.61
CA HIS A 342 -0.40 -2.19 -14.93
C HIS A 342 1.08 -1.85 -15.10
N ILE A 343 1.92 -2.88 -15.21
CA ILE A 343 3.35 -2.73 -15.40
C ILE A 343 3.66 -2.73 -16.90
N ILE A 344 4.52 -1.80 -17.32
CA ILE A 344 5.01 -1.78 -18.71
C ILE A 344 6.27 -2.64 -18.73
N SER A 345 6.14 -3.90 -19.14
CA SER A 345 7.28 -4.76 -19.43
C SER A 345 8.01 -4.23 -20.68
N ALA A 346 9.34 -4.09 -20.61
CA ALA A 346 10.12 -3.63 -21.75
C ALA A 346 9.98 -4.64 -22.91
N LYS A 347 9.53 -4.18 -24.08
CA LYS A 347 9.49 -4.98 -25.32
C LYS A 347 10.85 -5.63 -25.58
N ARG A 348 10.84 -6.92 -25.93
CA ARG A 348 11.93 -7.55 -26.68
C ARG A 348 11.88 -7.01 -28.11
N ASP A 349 12.94 -6.34 -28.53
CA ASP A 349 13.18 -6.11 -29.96
C ASP A 349 13.42 -7.46 -30.64
N SER A 350 12.36 -8.03 -31.21
CA SER A 350 12.45 -9.07 -32.24
C SER A 350 11.89 -8.44 -33.50
N GLY A 351 12.77 -8.17 -34.48
CA GLY A 351 12.46 -7.37 -35.66
C GLY A 351 11.21 -7.78 -36.42
N GLY A 352 10.47 -6.78 -36.91
CA GLY A 352 9.40 -6.99 -37.89
C GLY A 352 8.15 -6.15 -37.67
N ASN A 353 8.20 -4.90 -38.14
CA ASN A 353 7.09 -4.04 -38.53
C ASN A 353 6.02 -3.59 -37.52
N SER A 354 5.73 -2.30 -37.65
CA SER A 354 4.93 -1.42 -36.81
C SER A 354 3.42 -1.62 -36.88
N GLY A 355 2.75 -1.45 -35.75
CA GLY A 355 1.31 -1.17 -35.65
C GLY A 355 0.94 -0.55 -34.30
N HIS A 356 1.01 0.78 -34.24
CA HIS A 356 0.42 1.71 -33.25
C HIS A 356 0.86 1.68 -31.77
N GLY A 357 1.35 2.84 -31.32
CA GLY A 357 1.71 3.15 -29.93
C GLY A 357 3.03 3.93 -29.79
N SER A 358 3.22 4.99 -30.57
CA SER A 358 4.38 5.89 -30.45
C SER A 358 4.25 6.76 -29.19
N GLY A 359 5.10 6.54 -28.19
CA GLY A 359 5.16 7.49 -27.08
C GLY A 359 5.94 7.14 -25.81
N ASN A 360 7.01 6.32 -25.86
CA ASN A 360 8.14 6.38 -24.89
C ASN A 360 9.18 5.28 -25.17
N LYS A 361 9.80 5.31 -26.36
CA LYS A 361 10.81 4.32 -26.81
C LYS A 361 12.22 4.53 -26.23
N GLY A 362 12.39 5.04 -25.01
CA GLY A 362 13.75 5.32 -24.51
C GLY A 362 13.95 5.50 -23.01
N LYS A 363 12.89 5.50 -22.19
CA LYS A 363 13.02 5.63 -20.72
C LYS A 363 12.75 4.36 -19.93
N TYR A 364 12.13 3.36 -20.56
CA TYR A 364 11.76 2.10 -19.89
C TYR A 364 12.53 0.88 -20.38
N ALA A 365 13.34 1.01 -21.44
CA ALA A 365 14.20 -0.06 -21.95
C ALA A 365 15.33 -0.47 -20.97
N THR A 366 15.62 0.35 -19.97
CA THR A 366 16.60 0.07 -18.91
C THR A 366 16.06 -0.86 -17.82
N TYR A 367 14.73 -1.04 -17.74
CA TYR A 367 14.10 -2.00 -16.85
C TYR A 367 13.86 -3.28 -17.66
N GLY A 368 14.89 -4.13 -17.78
CA GLY A 368 14.70 -5.51 -18.25
C GLY A 368 13.62 -6.23 -17.42
N TYR A 369 13.14 -7.41 -17.83
CA TYR A 369 12.11 -8.27 -17.18
C TYR A 369 12.37 -8.58 -15.68
N ASN A 370 12.52 -7.56 -14.86
CA ASN A 370 12.90 -7.57 -13.46
C ASN A 370 11.66 -7.17 -12.70
N VAL A 371 11.15 -8.14 -11.96
CA VAL A 371 10.17 -7.97 -10.91
C VAL A 371 10.59 -6.80 -10.01
N HIS A 372 9.72 -5.81 -9.86
CA HIS A 372 10.00 -4.64 -9.02
C HIS A 372 9.88 -4.99 -7.54
N LYS A 373 10.57 -4.27 -6.65
CA LYS A 373 10.28 -4.41 -5.22
C LYS A 373 8.90 -3.82 -4.91
N TYR A 374 8.33 -4.26 -3.78
CA TYR A 374 6.99 -3.88 -3.36
C TYR A 374 6.75 -2.37 -3.28
N ASN A 375 7.76 -1.56 -2.97
CA ASN A 375 7.64 -0.11 -2.85
C ASN A 375 8.24 0.68 -4.03
N GLU A 376 8.63 0.02 -5.13
CA GLU A 376 9.34 0.62 -6.27
C GLU A 376 8.43 0.86 -7.49
N PHE A 377 7.14 1.16 -7.31
CA PHE A 377 6.27 1.51 -8.45
C PHE A 377 6.67 2.89 -9.03
N PRO A 378 6.90 3.05 -10.34
CA PRO A 378 7.16 4.36 -10.97
C PRO A 378 5.99 5.35 -10.82
N SER A 379 6.27 6.64 -10.63
CA SER A 379 5.24 7.71 -10.60
C SER A 379 4.56 7.94 -11.94
N SER A 380 5.19 7.53 -13.04
CA SER A 380 4.62 7.61 -14.38
C SER A 380 3.54 6.56 -14.63
N TRP A 381 3.44 5.54 -13.77
CA TRP A 381 2.37 4.56 -13.84
C TRP A 381 1.16 5.11 -13.12
N ASN A 382 0.11 5.36 -13.88
CA ASN A 382 -1.13 5.94 -13.43
C ASN A 382 -2.35 5.07 -13.77
N THR A 383 -2.14 3.83 -14.22
CA THR A 383 -3.22 2.88 -14.49
C THR A 383 -3.19 1.77 -13.45
N PHE A 384 -4.28 1.63 -12.71
CA PHE A 384 -4.45 0.68 -11.63
C PHE A 384 -5.80 -0.01 -11.78
N ASP A 385 -5.85 -1.32 -11.51
CA ASP A 385 -7.14 -2.02 -11.39
C ASP A 385 -7.79 -1.74 -10.05
N ILE A 386 -6.97 -1.47 -9.03
CA ILE A 386 -7.43 -1.04 -7.71
C ILE A 386 -6.31 -0.29 -6.98
N ASP A 387 -6.69 0.68 -6.16
CA ASP A 387 -5.80 1.44 -5.27
C ASP A 387 -6.55 1.80 -3.98
N TYR A 388 -6.12 1.24 -2.86
CA TYR A 388 -6.81 1.42 -1.57
C TYR A 388 -5.82 1.38 -0.39
N PRO A 389 -6.09 2.16 0.68
CA PRO A 389 -5.37 2.05 1.94
C PRO A 389 -5.91 0.91 2.82
N LEU A 390 -5.00 0.15 3.43
CA LEU A 390 -5.25 -0.77 4.54
C LEU A 390 -4.70 -0.20 5.85
N PRO A 391 -5.52 -0.04 6.90
CA PRO A 391 -5.07 0.51 8.17
C PRO A 391 -4.30 -0.52 9.02
N PHE A 392 -3.11 -0.13 9.49
CA PHE A 392 -2.25 -0.92 10.38
C PHE A 392 -1.91 -0.15 11.65
N ARG A 393 -1.75 -0.88 12.76
CA ARG A 393 -1.20 -0.41 14.03
C ARG A 393 -0.12 -1.39 14.49
N VAL A 394 1.13 -0.94 14.59
CA VAL A 394 2.20 -1.72 15.22
C VAL A 394 2.19 -1.42 16.71
N ILE A 395 1.45 -2.25 17.45
CA ILE A 395 1.02 -1.94 18.82
C ILE A 395 2.10 -2.15 19.87
N ALA A 396 3.11 -2.98 19.60
CA ALA A 396 4.16 -3.30 20.56
C ALA A 396 5.47 -3.72 19.87
N ASP A 397 6.57 -3.71 20.63
CA ASP A 397 7.89 -4.17 20.21
C ASP A 397 8.34 -5.37 21.05
N LEU A 398 8.40 -6.54 20.43
CA LEU A 398 8.80 -7.78 21.10
C LEU A 398 10.31 -7.82 21.40
N ASP A 399 11.12 -7.14 20.60
CA ASP A 399 12.58 -7.11 20.78
C ASP A 399 13.02 -6.11 21.86
N GLY A 400 12.09 -5.30 22.39
CA GLY A 400 12.33 -4.27 23.39
C GLY A 400 12.17 -4.77 24.83
N ASP A 401 11.90 -3.83 25.74
CA ASP A 401 11.65 -4.14 27.15
C ASP A 401 10.37 -4.99 27.33
N ARG A 402 10.49 -6.10 28.06
CA ARG A 402 9.39 -7.06 28.26
C ARG A 402 8.21 -6.48 29.03
N THR A 403 8.48 -5.64 30.03
CA THR A 403 7.44 -5.00 30.84
C THR A 403 6.66 -4.00 30.00
N LYS A 404 7.37 -3.20 29.19
CA LYS A 404 6.78 -2.30 28.21
C LYS A 404 5.96 -3.05 27.18
N PHE A 405 6.49 -4.14 26.61
CA PHE A 405 5.77 -4.99 25.66
C PHE A 405 4.43 -5.47 26.23
N LEU A 406 4.42 -6.01 27.45
CA LEU A 406 3.20 -6.46 28.11
C LEU A 406 2.20 -5.30 28.32
N LYS A 407 2.69 -4.14 28.76
CA LYS A 407 1.86 -2.94 28.95
C LYS A 407 1.24 -2.48 27.64
N ASP A 408 2.02 -2.43 26.57
CA ASP A 408 1.59 -1.98 25.24
C ASP A 408 0.56 -2.94 24.63
N VAL A 409 0.77 -4.27 24.75
CA VAL A 409 -0.24 -5.26 24.32
C VAL A 409 -1.53 -5.09 25.11
N ARG A 410 -1.46 -4.92 26.43
CA ARG A 410 -2.64 -4.73 27.30
C ARG A 410 -3.42 -3.47 27.01
N ARG A 411 -2.82 -2.45 26.38
CA ARG A 411 -3.53 -1.26 25.91
C ARG A 411 -4.64 -1.61 24.90
N TYR A 412 -4.43 -2.65 24.09
CA TYR A 412 -5.37 -3.11 23.05
C TYR A 412 -6.08 -4.41 23.41
N TYR A 413 -5.44 -5.24 24.22
CA TYR A 413 -5.94 -6.55 24.67
C TYR A 413 -5.85 -6.63 26.22
N PRO A 414 -6.72 -5.91 26.96
CA PRO A 414 -6.59 -5.76 28.42
C PRO A 414 -6.67 -7.05 29.22
N GLN A 415 -7.32 -8.06 28.66
CA GLN A 415 -7.48 -9.39 29.25
C GLN A 415 -6.21 -10.25 29.18
N THR A 416 -5.19 -9.83 28.41
CA THR A 416 -3.94 -10.56 28.23
C THR A 416 -3.16 -10.67 29.53
N LYS A 417 -2.85 -11.90 29.97
CA LYS A 417 -2.02 -12.18 31.14
C LYS A 417 -0.56 -12.35 30.72
N GLU A 418 0.35 -12.20 31.69
CA GLU A 418 1.77 -12.43 31.46
C GLU A 418 2.05 -13.88 31.02
N ALA A 419 1.30 -14.84 31.59
CA ALA A 419 1.36 -16.24 31.18
C ALA A 419 1.03 -16.44 29.69
N ASP A 420 0.06 -15.71 29.13
CA ASP A 420 -0.31 -15.81 27.71
C ASP A 420 0.82 -15.31 26.81
N ILE A 421 1.48 -14.25 27.25
CA ILE A 421 2.63 -13.64 26.58
C ILE A 421 3.87 -14.54 26.66
N ASN A 422 4.07 -15.25 27.78
CA ASN A 422 5.13 -16.25 27.93
C ASN A 422 4.84 -17.51 27.10
N ASN A 423 3.58 -17.94 27.01
CA ASN A 423 3.18 -19.03 26.13
C ASN A 423 3.50 -18.71 24.66
N MET A 424 3.23 -17.50 24.20
CA MET A 424 3.44 -17.12 22.79
C MET A 424 4.86 -16.69 22.45
N PHE A 425 5.58 -16.09 23.41
CA PHE A 425 6.85 -15.40 23.15
C PHE A 425 7.91 -15.61 24.24
N GLY A 426 7.77 -16.65 25.07
CA GLY A 426 8.74 -17.03 26.09
C GLY A 426 9.85 -17.92 25.53
N ASP A 427 10.26 -18.93 26.29
CA ASP A 427 11.22 -19.93 25.84
C ASP A 427 10.69 -20.83 24.70
N GLU A 428 11.58 -21.58 24.06
CA GLU A 428 11.22 -22.43 22.93
C GLU A 428 10.18 -23.51 23.30
N GLU A 429 10.18 -24.03 24.52
CA GLU A 429 9.25 -25.05 24.97
C GLU A 429 7.82 -24.49 25.08
N SER A 430 7.68 -23.36 25.77
CA SER A 430 6.42 -22.63 25.92
C SER A 430 5.82 -22.28 24.57
N VAL A 431 6.65 -21.72 23.70
CA VAL A 431 6.28 -21.32 22.34
C VAL A 431 5.88 -22.52 21.51
N ASN A 432 6.67 -23.59 21.50
CA ASN A 432 6.34 -24.80 20.74
C ASN A 432 5.03 -25.41 21.24
N THR A 433 4.82 -25.50 22.55
CA THR A 433 3.59 -26.01 23.17
C THR A 433 2.38 -25.14 22.82
N PHE A 434 2.55 -23.82 22.79
CA PHE A 434 1.45 -22.91 22.46
C PHE A 434 0.95 -23.12 21.03
N PHE A 435 1.88 -23.14 20.07
CA PHE A 435 1.60 -23.26 18.65
C PHE A 435 1.36 -24.70 18.20
N GLN A 436 1.69 -25.69 19.03
CA GLN A 436 1.40 -27.09 18.75
C GLN A 436 -0.11 -27.28 18.57
N ARG A 437 -0.50 -27.98 17.51
CA ARG A 437 -1.91 -28.32 17.20
C ARG A 437 -2.80 -27.13 16.85
N LEU A 438 -2.28 -25.91 16.76
CA LEU A 438 -3.05 -24.82 16.17
C LEU A 438 -3.21 -25.07 14.67
N PRO A 439 -4.41 -24.84 14.09
CA PRO A 439 -4.59 -24.91 12.66
C PRO A 439 -3.74 -23.84 11.98
N PHE A 440 -3.13 -24.19 10.85
CA PHE A 440 -2.34 -23.26 10.06
C PHE A 440 -2.42 -23.62 8.58
N THR A 441 -2.23 -22.60 7.75
CA THR A 441 -2.03 -22.71 6.30
C THR A 441 -0.56 -22.52 5.99
N ARG A 442 -0.05 -23.19 4.94
CA ARG A 442 1.35 -23.09 4.54
C ARG A 442 1.58 -21.94 3.55
N PHE A 443 2.36 -20.94 3.98
CA PHE A 443 2.74 -19.73 3.25
C PHE A 443 4.19 -19.74 2.75
#